data_AF-A0A352WPQ0-F1
#
_entry.id   AF-A0A352WPQ0-F1
#
_cell.length_a   1.000
_cell.length_b   1.000
_cell.length_c   1.000
_cell.angle_alpha   90.00
_cell.angle_beta   90.00
_cell.angle_gamma   90.00
#
_symmetry.space_group_name_H-M   'P 1'
#
loop_
_entity.id
_entity.type
_entity.pdbx_description
1 polymer ?
#
loop_
_entity_poly.entity_id
_entity_poly.type
_entity_poly.pdbx_seq_one_letter_code
_entity_poly.pdbx_strand_id
1 'polypeptide(L)'
;SFIFKDRIWCDIGFAHLGFDVRGMADLGTALDKAGFGFRCDTADAIGMGETKVHCTYIDDPDECWLEMIEVYKVPIIEKWGLFLDVQKRGADEPLPRWMLKALRFSRVKD
;
A
#
# COMPACT_ATOMS: atom_id res chain seq x y z
N SER A 1 26.52 -7.01 -12.22
CA SER A 1 25.72 -6.92 -13.45
C SER A 1 24.30 -6.78 -13.00
N PHE A 2 23.63 -5.66 -13.29
CA PHE A 2 22.23 -5.46 -12.88
C PHE A 2 21.31 -6.34 -13.71
N ILE A 3 20.30 -6.94 -13.09
CA ILE A 3 19.35 -7.83 -13.76
C ILE A 3 18.46 -7.05 -14.75
N PHE A 4 18.21 -5.75 -14.47
CA PHE A 4 17.33 -4.88 -15.26
C PHE A 4 18.03 -3.71 -15.94
N LYS A 5 19.32 -3.84 -16.22
CA LYS A 5 20.12 -2.78 -16.84
C LYS A 5 19.48 -2.29 -18.16
N ASP A 6 19.37 -0.97 -18.32
CA ASP A 6 18.91 -0.28 -19.54
C ASP A 6 17.44 -0.58 -19.95
N ARG A 7 16.61 -1.04 -19.01
CA ARG A 7 15.19 -1.33 -19.27
C ARG A 7 14.36 -0.06 -19.47
N ILE A 8 13.46 -0.08 -20.45
CA ILE A 8 12.46 0.98 -20.66
C ILE A 8 11.04 0.54 -20.31
N TRP A 9 10.14 1.50 -20.17
CA TRP A 9 8.71 1.24 -20.05
C TRP A 9 8.23 0.40 -21.25
N CYS A 10 7.43 -0.65 -20.98
CA CYS A 10 6.99 -1.69 -21.93
C CYS A 10 7.97 -2.85 -22.22
N ASP A 11 9.14 -2.91 -21.58
CA ASP A 11 9.99 -4.11 -21.63
C ASP A 11 9.49 -5.24 -20.72
N ILE A 12 9.81 -6.48 -21.11
CA ILE A 12 9.47 -7.70 -20.37
C ILE A 12 10.18 -7.71 -19.01
N GLY A 13 9.42 -7.79 -17.92
CA GLY A 13 9.93 -7.84 -16.56
C GLY A 13 8.90 -7.40 -15.52
N PHE A 14 9.32 -7.26 -14.27
CA PHE A 14 8.47 -6.78 -13.17
C PHE A 14 8.40 -5.25 -13.17
N ALA A 15 7.22 -4.66 -13.32
CA ALA A 15 7.09 -3.20 -13.32
C ALA A 15 7.47 -2.57 -11.96
N HIS A 16 6.98 -3.18 -10.88
CA HIS A 16 7.30 -2.87 -9.49
C HIS A 16 6.87 -4.04 -8.62
N LEU A 17 7.33 -4.08 -7.37
CA LEU A 17 6.85 -4.98 -6.33
C LEU A 17 6.12 -4.19 -5.26
N GLY A 18 4.84 -4.49 -5.05
CA GLY A 18 4.00 -3.84 -4.03
C GLY A 18 3.99 -4.61 -2.72
N PHE A 19 4.25 -3.93 -1.62
CA PHE A 19 4.20 -4.44 -0.26
C PHE A 19 3.10 -3.74 0.53
N ASP A 20 2.19 -4.52 1.10
CA ASP A 20 1.27 -4.04 2.13
C ASP A 20 2.03 -3.98 3.46
N VAL A 21 2.14 -2.79 4.04
CA VAL A 21 2.93 -2.54 5.25
C VAL A 21 2.08 -1.90 6.35
N ARG A 22 2.55 -2.04 7.59
CA ARG A 22 2.01 -1.33 8.75
C ARG A 22 3.15 -0.64 9.50
N GLY A 23 2.90 0.57 9.98
CA GLY A 23 3.89 1.41 10.64
C GLY A 23 4.91 1.98 9.65
N MET A 24 4.45 2.65 8.59
CA MET A 24 5.32 3.21 7.54
C MET A 24 6.39 4.14 8.09
N ALA A 25 6.09 4.93 9.14
CA ALA A 25 7.04 5.84 9.76
C ALA A 25 8.24 5.11 10.41
N ASP A 26 7.97 4.03 11.15
CA ASP A 26 9.01 3.21 11.78
C ASP A 26 9.81 2.44 10.72
N LEU A 27 9.12 1.91 9.70
CA LEU A 27 9.73 1.25 8.56
C LEU A 27 10.68 2.20 7.80
N GLY A 28 10.24 3.43 7.52
CA GLY A 28 11.05 4.45 6.87
C GLY A 28 12.31 4.78 7.66
N THR A 29 12.19 4.91 8.99
CA THR A 29 13.34 5.13 9.88
C THR A 29 14.33 3.95 9.85
N ALA A 30 13.82 2.72 9.79
CA ALA A 30 14.66 1.53 9.70
C ALA A 30 15.38 1.42 8.34
N LEU A 31 14.66 1.70 7.25
CA LEU A 31 15.18 1.69 5.89
C LEU A 31 16.23 2.77 5.66
N ASP A 32 16.01 3.98 6.16
CA ASP A 32 16.96 5.08 6.07
C ASP A 32 18.29 4.73 6.77
N LYS A 33 18.21 4.16 7.99
CA LYS A 33 19.39 3.65 8.71
C LYS A 33 20.13 2.53 7.97
N ALA A 34 19.40 1.73 7.19
CA ALA A 34 19.97 0.65 6.39
C ALA A 34 20.53 1.13 5.03
N GLY A 35 20.37 2.40 4.68
CA GLY A 35 20.82 2.98 3.41
C GLY A 35 19.82 2.84 2.26
N PHE A 36 18.57 2.46 2.54
CA PHE A 36 17.48 2.27 1.57
C PHE A 36 16.32 3.24 1.83
N GLY A 37 16.62 4.50 2.18
CA GLY A 37 15.61 5.50 2.49
C GLY A 37 14.62 5.75 1.34
N PHE A 38 13.43 6.24 1.68
CA PHE A 38 12.37 6.51 0.70
C PHE A 38 12.83 7.51 -0.37
N ARG A 39 12.55 7.18 -1.64
CA ARG A 39 12.79 8.03 -2.81
C ARG A 39 11.67 9.01 -3.05
N CYS A 40 10.45 8.55 -2.81
CA CYS A 40 9.24 9.33 -2.89
C CYS A 40 8.40 8.94 -1.70
N ASP A 41 7.94 9.94 -0.95
CA ASP A 41 7.08 9.77 0.19
C ASP A 41 5.90 10.71 0.01
N THR A 42 4.69 10.16 -0.04
CA THR A 42 3.51 11.00 -0.16
C THR A 42 3.24 11.83 1.10
N ALA A 43 3.87 11.52 2.24
CA ALA A 43 3.84 12.13 3.58
C ALA A 43 2.43 12.35 4.16
N ASP A 44 1.58 13.07 3.44
CA ASP A 44 0.15 13.12 3.60
C ASP A 44 -0.51 12.00 2.78
N ALA A 45 -1.31 11.16 3.44
CA ALA A 45 -2.02 10.06 2.80
C ALA A 45 -2.72 10.51 1.50
N ILE A 46 -2.35 9.90 0.37
CA ILE A 46 -3.03 10.15 -0.90
C ILE A 46 -4.44 9.54 -0.86
N GLY A 47 -5.39 10.28 -1.39
CA GLY A 47 -6.75 9.81 -1.58
C GLY A 47 -6.86 8.99 -2.87
N MET A 48 -7.18 7.71 -2.75
CA MET A 48 -7.60 6.88 -3.88
C MET A 48 -9.12 6.66 -3.76
N GLY A 49 -9.88 7.65 -4.23
CA GLY A 49 -11.33 7.73 -4.00
C GLY A 49 -11.62 8.04 -2.53
N GLU A 50 -12.42 7.19 -1.88
CA GLU A 50 -12.75 7.31 -0.45
C GLU A 50 -11.71 6.66 0.49
N THR A 51 -10.72 5.98 -0.08
CA THR A 51 -9.64 5.28 0.63
C THR A 51 -8.47 6.23 0.84
N LYS A 52 -7.90 6.23 2.05
CA LYS A 52 -6.66 6.96 2.35
C LYS A 52 -5.51 5.98 2.49
N VAL A 53 -4.46 6.19 1.71
CA VAL A 53 -3.26 5.35 1.71
C VAL A 53 -2.00 6.20 1.80
N HIS A 54 -0.99 5.72 2.51
CA HIS A 54 0.35 6.27 2.48
C HIS A 54 1.17 5.39 1.55
N CYS A 55 1.68 5.97 0.46
CA CYS A 55 2.46 5.26 -0.53
C CYS A 55 3.89 5.81 -0.55
N THR A 56 4.87 4.92 -0.50
CA THR A 56 6.28 5.27 -0.61
C THR A 56 7.00 4.31 -1.56
N TYR A 57 8.12 4.76 -2.13
CA TYR A 57 8.94 3.94 -3.01
C TYR A 57 10.38 3.90 -2.53
N ILE A 58 11.03 2.74 -2.67
CA ILE A 58 12.49 2.59 -2.58
C ILE A 58 13.02 1.92 -3.84
N ASP A 59 14.30 2.10 -4.08
CA ASP A 59 15.02 1.37 -5.12
C ASP A 59 15.71 0.16 -4.50
N ASP A 60 15.62 -0.97 -5.18
CA ASP A 60 16.53 -2.08 -4.95
C ASP A 60 17.90 -1.79 -5.61
N PRO A 61 18.99 -2.43 -5.17
CA PRO A 61 20.30 -2.34 -5.83
C PRO A 61 20.31 -2.59 -7.35
N ASP A 62 19.38 -3.40 -7.88
CA ASP A 62 19.16 -3.69 -9.30
C ASP A 62 18.20 -2.70 -10.00
N GLU A 63 17.89 -1.56 -9.36
CA GLU A 63 17.05 -0.47 -9.87
C GLU A 63 15.57 -0.85 -10.08
N CYS A 64 15.08 -1.92 -9.44
CA CYS A 64 13.65 -2.20 -9.37
C CYS A 64 12.96 -1.32 -8.31
N TRP A 65 11.79 -0.79 -8.66
CA TRP A 65 10.98 -0.05 -7.69
C TRP A 65 10.20 -1.00 -6.79
N LEU A 66 10.40 -0.81 -5.49
CA LEU A 66 9.65 -1.45 -4.43
C LEU A 66 8.66 -0.42 -3.88
N GLU A 67 7.37 -0.66 -4.07
CA GLU A 67 6.28 0.18 -3.59
C GLU A 67 5.81 -0.33 -2.24
N MET A 68 5.73 0.56 -1.25
CA MET A 68 5.17 0.27 0.06
C MET A 68 3.89 1.05 0.23
N ILE A 69 2.82 0.35 0.60
CA ILE A 69 1.49 0.92 0.79
C ILE A 69 1.05 0.63 2.20
N GLU A 70 0.73 1.67 2.96
CA GLU A 70 0.02 1.55 4.23
C GLU A 70 -1.41 2.10 4.07
N VAL A 71 -2.40 1.23 4.27
CA VAL A 71 -3.82 1.60 4.15
C VAL A 71 -4.35 2.08 5.50
N TYR A 72 -4.79 3.33 5.56
CA TYR A 72 -5.33 3.90 6.79
C TYR A 72 -6.83 3.70 6.93
N LYS A 73 -7.56 3.85 5.83
CA LYS A 73 -9.02 3.88 5.84
C LYS A 73 -9.60 3.12 4.65
N VAL A 74 -10.42 2.11 4.92
CA VAL A 74 -11.09 1.29 3.89
C VAL A 74 -12.61 1.49 3.98
N PRO A 75 -13.31 1.77 2.88
CA PRO A 75 -14.77 1.81 2.87
C PRO A 75 -15.39 0.42 3.04
N ILE A 76 -16.38 0.29 3.93
CA ILE A 76 -17.16 -0.94 4.09
C ILE A 76 -18.51 -0.80 3.38
N ILE A 77 -19.20 0.32 3.60
CA ILE A 77 -20.44 0.68 2.89
C ILE A 77 -20.35 2.15 2.51
N GLU A 78 -19.87 2.43 1.30
CA GLU A 78 -19.67 3.80 0.79
C GLU A 78 -20.97 4.63 0.85
N LYS A 79 -22.08 4.02 0.43
CA LYS A 79 -23.40 4.67 0.39
C LYS A 79 -23.86 5.19 1.77
N TRP A 80 -23.37 4.62 2.86
CA TRP A 80 -23.73 5.01 4.23
C TRP A 80 -22.58 5.69 4.98
N GLY A 81 -21.47 5.98 4.30
CA GLY A 81 -20.29 6.59 4.93
C GLY A 81 -19.67 5.72 6.03
N LEU A 82 -19.86 4.39 5.96
CA LEU A 82 -19.27 3.47 6.93
C LEU A 82 -17.86 3.09 6.49
N PHE A 83 -16.88 3.47 7.30
CA PHE A 83 -15.47 3.24 7.03
C PHE A 83 -14.81 2.47 8.16
N LEU A 84 -13.84 1.65 7.78
CA LEU A 84 -12.94 0.96 8.67
C LEU A 84 -11.62 1.73 8.75
N ASP A 85 -11.27 2.17 9.94
CA ASP A 85 -9.94 2.65 10.27
C ASP A 85 -9.08 1.44 10.64
N VAL A 86 -8.10 1.12 9.79
CA VAL A 86 -7.28 -0.09 9.93
C VAL A 86 -6.15 0.12 10.94
N GLN A 87 -5.75 1.39 11.18
CA GLN A 87 -4.69 1.75 12.12
C GLN A 87 -5.06 1.42 13.57
N LYS A 88 -6.37 1.38 13.88
CA LYS A 88 -6.89 1.09 15.21
C LYS A 88 -7.03 -0.40 15.52
N ARG A 89 -6.64 -1.29 14.61
CA ARG A 89 -6.85 -2.74 14.72
C ARG A 89 -5.53 -3.48 14.78
N GLY A 90 -5.50 -4.62 15.48
CA GLY A 90 -4.32 -5.48 15.54
C GLY A 90 -3.89 -5.98 14.16
N ALA A 91 -2.59 -6.21 13.96
CA ALA A 91 -2.01 -6.79 12.74
C ALA A 91 -2.73 -8.08 12.33
N ASP A 92 -2.86 -8.97 13.31
CA ASP A 92 -3.36 -10.33 13.14
C ASP A 92 -4.86 -10.46 13.45
N GLU A 93 -5.54 -9.34 13.73
CA GLU A 93 -6.96 -9.37 14.07
C GLU A 93 -7.82 -9.56 12.82
N PRO A 94 -8.54 -10.69 12.70
CA PRO A 94 -9.41 -10.92 11.55
C PRO A 94 -10.55 -9.90 11.55
N LEU A 95 -10.95 -9.48 10.36
CA LEU A 95 -12.15 -8.66 10.19
C LEU A 95 -13.36 -9.38 10.80
N PRO A 96 -14.22 -8.68 11.55
CA PRO A 96 -15.47 -9.27 12.04
C PRO A 96 -16.25 -9.90 10.88
N ARG A 97 -16.78 -11.12 11.08
CA ARG A 97 -17.45 -11.87 9.98
C ARG A 97 -18.62 -11.11 9.34
N TRP A 98 -19.30 -10.26 10.10
CA TRP A 98 -20.40 -9.42 9.57
C TRP A 98 -19.89 -8.39 8.54
N MET A 99 -18.68 -7.86 8.74
CA MET A 99 -18.05 -6.87 7.87
C MET A 99 -17.60 -7.51 6.57
N LEU A 100 -16.97 -8.68 6.64
CA LEU A 100 -16.65 -9.50 5.45
C LEU A 100 -17.90 -9.83 4.64
N LYS A 101 -19.01 -10.17 5.31
CA LYS A 101 -20.31 -10.39 4.64
C LYS A 101 -20.88 -9.11 4.05
N ALA A 102 -20.61 -7.94 4.62
CA ALA A 102 -21.11 -6.66 4.11
C ALA A 102 -20.45 -6.28 2.78
N LEU A 103 -19.16 -6.62 2.58
CA LEU A 103 -18.45 -6.37 1.32
C LEU A 103 -19.13 -6.98 0.08
N ARG A 104 -19.93 -8.06 0.25
CA ARG A 104 -20.71 -8.65 -0.85
C ARG A 104 -21.72 -7.68 -1.46
N PHE A 105 -22.19 -6.69 -0.69
CA PHE A 105 -23.17 -5.72 -1.13
C PHE A 105 -22.54 -4.60 -1.96
N SER A 106 -21.22 -4.42 -1.87
CA SER A 106 -20.44 -3.51 -2.70
C SER A 106 -20.06 -4.11 -4.07
N ARG A 107 -20.45 -5.36 -4.33
CA ARG A 107 -20.19 -6.02 -5.62
C ARG A 107 -21.05 -5.35 -6.71
N VAL A 108 -20.39 -4.77 -7.71
CA VAL A 108 -21.06 -4.29 -8.93
C VAL A 108 -21.76 -5.48 -9.57
N LYS A 109 -23.07 -5.35 -9.79
CA LYS A 109 -23.87 -6.32 -10.55
C LYS A 109 -24.10 -5.72 -11.92
N ASP A 110 -23.82 -6.52 -12.95
CA ASP A 110 -24.14 -6.22 -14.35
C ASP A 110 -25.64 -5.95 -14.54
#